data_AF-A0AAJ6D9J1-F1
#
_entry.id   AF-A0AAJ6D9J1-F1
#
_cell.length_a   1.000
_cell.length_b   1.000
_cell.length_c   1.000
_cell.angle_alpha   90.00
_cell.angle_beta   90.00
_cell.angle_gamma   90.00
#
_symmetry.space_group_name_H-M   'P 1'
#
loop_
_entity.id
_entity.type
_entity.pdbx_description
1 polymer ?
#
loop_
_entity_poly.entity_id
_entity_poly.type
_entity_poly.pdbx_seq_one_letter_code
_entity_poly.pdbx_strand_id
1 'polypeptide(L)'
;MSFITQLGKVLLGSHIKPNTGDQHTDKVSHQVYEQGVILLSQGNYQEALNHFKKAASFGHISAKYNLALMLFNGLGDYPDFELARKLFQEAKNAGHTRCDEFLSFMQEVDEIMAMNNPHQSTKRDIFIENTKQAYLNISLYPETQAGRFIYLISRDILRQLRNNHQLVKDFISNELAAMHFGNDISIQYLKDIGEYQENILWADSMRLERNDNLITEFLDNDIWLSILRFSENNLDRQNLVYSRCCIINEIIKKYPNWDFK
;
A
#
# COMPACT_ATOMS: atom_id res chain seq x y z
N MET A 1 29.82 -4.58 15.39
CA MET A 1 28.49 -4.74 14.79
C MET A 1 28.33 -3.63 13.78
N SER A 2 28.15 -3.96 12.49
CA SER A 2 28.05 -2.94 11.44
C SER A 2 26.72 -2.19 11.57
N PHE A 3 26.72 -0.89 11.26
CA PHE A 3 25.52 -0.06 11.17
C PHE A 3 24.47 -0.65 10.19
N ILE A 4 24.94 -1.45 9.21
CA ILE A 4 24.16 -2.27 8.28
C ILE A 4 23.25 -3.28 9.01
N THR A 5 23.64 -3.75 10.20
CA THR A 5 22.89 -4.74 10.99
C THR A 5 21.76 -4.13 11.82
N GLN A 6 21.65 -2.80 11.90
CA GLN A 6 20.65 -2.12 12.74
C GLN A 6 19.44 -1.62 11.95
N LEU A 7 19.62 -1.11 10.72
CA LEU A 7 18.52 -0.55 9.92
C LEU A 7 17.86 -1.56 8.95
N GLY A 8 18.60 -2.56 8.47
CA GLY A 8 18.01 -3.66 7.70
C GLY A 8 16.96 -4.48 8.48
N LYS A 9 16.94 -4.39 9.81
CA LYS A 9 16.06 -5.16 10.69
C LYS A 9 14.57 -4.79 10.59
N VAL A 10 14.25 -3.55 10.19
CA VAL A 10 12.86 -3.06 10.18
C VAL A 10 12.11 -3.51 8.92
N LEU A 11 12.82 -3.68 7.80
CA LEU A 11 12.26 -4.16 6.52
C LEU A 11 12.61 -5.61 6.16
N LEU A 12 13.78 -6.13 6.60
CA LEU A 12 14.33 -7.39 6.08
C LEU A 12 14.22 -8.59 7.03
N GLY A 13 13.65 -8.41 8.23
CA GLY A 13 13.55 -9.46 9.26
C GLY A 13 14.91 -9.76 9.92
N SER A 14 14.91 -9.93 11.24
CA SER A 14 16.13 -10.05 12.07
C SER A 14 16.98 -11.29 11.84
N HIS A 15 16.61 -12.18 10.92
CA HIS A 15 17.39 -13.37 10.54
C HIS A 15 17.14 -13.73 9.08
N ILE A 16 17.90 -13.16 8.14
CA ILE A 16 18.01 -13.76 6.80
C ILE A 16 18.84 -15.03 6.96
N LYS A 17 18.19 -16.17 7.20
CA LYS A 17 18.79 -17.45 6.80
C LYS A 17 18.95 -17.37 5.28
N PRO A 18 20.12 -17.75 4.71
CA PRO A 18 20.28 -17.82 3.26
C PRO A 18 19.09 -18.59 2.67
N ASN A 19 18.36 -17.98 1.75
CA ASN A 19 17.29 -18.66 1.06
C ASN A 19 17.91 -19.81 0.25
N THR A 20 17.36 -21.01 0.36
CA THR A 20 17.80 -22.18 -0.41
C THR A 20 17.60 -22.00 -1.92
N GLY A 21 16.75 -21.05 -2.35
CA GLY A 21 16.56 -20.70 -3.76
C GLY A 21 17.71 -19.90 -4.40
N ASP A 22 18.49 -19.12 -3.63
CA ASP A 22 19.55 -18.28 -4.21
C ASP A 22 20.82 -19.07 -4.59
N GLN A 23 20.85 -20.38 -4.33
CA GLN A 23 22.01 -21.27 -4.52
C GLN A 23 22.45 -21.44 -6.00
N HIS A 24 21.68 -20.91 -6.95
CA HIS A 24 21.94 -21.02 -8.40
C HIS A 24 21.91 -19.68 -9.14
N THR A 25 22.07 -18.56 -8.43
CA THR A 25 22.01 -17.22 -9.05
C THR A 25 23.32 -16.86 -9.75
N ASP A 26 23.20 -16.26 -10.95
CA ASP A 26 24.36 -15.77 -11.70
C ASP A 26 25.10 -14.66 -10.93
N LYS A 27 26.43 -14.61 -11.04
CA LYS A 27 27.28 -13.66 -10.30
C LYS A 27 26.88 -12.20 -10.54
N VAL A 28 26.47 -11.84 -11.77
CA VAL A 28 26.01 -10.48 -12.09
C VAL A 28 24.70 -10.18 -11.39
N SER A 29 23.76 -11.14 -11.37
CA SER A 29 22.48 -10.98 -10.69
C SER A 29 22.66 -10.74 -9.19
N HIS A 30 23.62 -11.43 -8.56
CA HIS A 30 23.93 -11.27 -7.14
C HIS A 30 24.52 -9.91 -6.82
N GLN A 31 25.49 -9.43 -7.62
CA GLN A 31 26.08 -8.10 -7.43
C GLN A 31 25.05 -6.97 -7.55
N VAL A 32 24.15 -7.06 -8.53
CA VAL A 32 23.07 -6.08 -8.70
C VAL A 32 22.10 -6.12 -7.52
N TYR A 33 21.79 -7.30 -7.00
CA TYR A 33 20.98 -7.47 -5.81
C TYR A 33 21.62 -6.84 -4.57
N GLU A 34 22.91 -7.11 -4.31
CA GLU A 34 23.65 -6.54 -3.18
C GLU A 34 23.64 -5.00 -3.21
N GLN A 35 23.83 -4.41 -4.38
CA GLN A 35 23.74 -2.96 -4.55
C GLN A 35 22.34 -2.42 -4.21
N GLY A 36 21.29 -3.12 -4.64
CA GLY A 36 19.91 -2.78 -4.26
C GLY A 36 19.68 -2.82 -2.75
N VAL A 37 20.24 -3.82 -2.06
CA VAL A 37 20.16 -3.93 -0.59
C VAL A 37 20.88 -2.77 0.10
N ILE A 38 22.06 -2.37 -0.40
CA ILE A 38 22.81 -1.21 0.13
C ILE A 38 21.98 0.07 -0.02
N LEU A 39 21.47 0.34 -1.22
CA LEU A 39 20.65 1.52 -1.50
C LEU A 39 19.38 1.55 -0.63
N LEU A 40 18.73 0.40 -0.45
CA LEU A 40 17.58 0.28 0.43
C LEU A 40 17.93 0.65 1.87
N SER A 41 19.08 0.18 2.37
CA SER A 41 19.55 0.49 3.73
C SER A 41 19.93 1.96 3.95
N GLN A 42 20.22 2.68 2.86
CA GLN A 42 20.53 4.11 2.85
C GLN A 42 19.28 4.99 2.71
N GLY A 43 18.09 4.39 2.54
CA GLY A 43 16.85 5.13 2.27
C GLY A 43 16.68 5.56 0.81
N ASN A 44 17.56 5.11 -0.10
CA ASN A 44 17.48 5.41 -1.52
C ASN A 44 16.47 4.47 -2.21
N TYR A 45 15.20 4.59 -1.85
CA TYR A 45 14.16 3.63 -2.22
C TYR A 45 13.95 3.51 -3.73
N GLN A 46 13.90 4.63 -4.47
CA GLN A 46 13.71 4.61 -5.92
C GLN A 46 14.84 3.86 -6.65
N GLU A 47 16.09 4.09 -6.25
CA GLU A 47 17.24 3.42 -6.84
C GLU A 47 17.32 1.95 -6.43
N ALA A 48 16.99 1.64 -5.18
CA ALA A 48 16.89 0.26 -4.70
C ALA A 48 15.84 -0.54 -5.49
N LEU A 49 14.68 0.05 -5.74
CA LEU A 49 13.62 -0.56 -6.56
C LEU A 49 14.14 -0.89 -7.96
N ASN A 50 14.86 0.03 -8.59
CA ASN A 50 15.42 -0.17 -9.93
C ASN A 50 16.48 -1.28 -9.95
N HIS A 51 17.31 -1.39 -8.90
CA HIS A 51 18.26 -2.48 -8.76
C HIS A 51 17.58 -3.83 -8.55
N PHE A 52 16.52 -3.90 -7.75
CA PHE A 52 15.76 -5.13 -7.60
C PHE A 52 15.01 -5.51 -8.88
N LYS A 53 14.44 -4.56 -9.63
CA LYS A 53 13.87 -4.80 -10.98
C LYS A 53 14.92 -5.45 -11.88
N LYS A 54 16.14 -4.91 -11.91
CA LYS A 54 17.24 -5.46 -12.73
C LYS A 54 17.68 -6.84 -12.26
N ALA A 55 17.93 -7.05 -10.96
CA ALA A 55 18.32 -8.37 -10.44
C ALA A 55 17.21 -9.43 -10.62
N ALA A 56 15.94 -9.06 -10.44
CA ALA A 56 14.79 -9.91 -10.69
C ALA A 56 14.68 -10.32 -12.17
N SER A 57 15.02 -9.41 -13.10
CA SER A 57 15.06 -9.71 -14.54
C SER A 57 16.12 -10.74 -14.92
N PHE A 58 17.19 -10.85 -14.12
CA PHE A 58 18.21 -11.90 -14.23
C PHE A 58 17.84 -13.18 -13.46
N GLY A 59 16.63 -13.27 -12.92
CA GLY A 59 16.14 -14.46 -12.22
C GLY A 59 16.51 -14.53 -10.73
N HIS A 60 17.06 -13.47 -10.13
CA HIS A 60 17.41 -13.49 -8.72
C HIS A 60 16.15 -13.56 -7.83
N ILE A 61 16.03 -14.64 -7.06
CA ILE A 61 14.79 -14.99 -6.33
C ILE A 61 14.55 -14.02 -5.17
N SER A 62 15.57 -13.75 -4.35
CA SER A 62 15.42 -12.73 -3.29
C SER A 62 15.20 -11.31 -3.83
N ALA A 63 15.68 -10.97 -5.02
CA ALA A 63 15.36 -9.69 -5.67
C ALA A 63 13.88 -9.61 -6.06
N LYS A 64 13.29 -10.69 -6.60
CA LYS A 64 11.84 -10.75 -6.87
C LYS A 64 11.01 -10.55 -5.61
N TYR A 65 11.40 -11.21 -4.51
CA TYR A 65 10.73 -11.02 -3.21
C TYR A 65 10.87 -9.58 -2.70
N ASN A 66 12.07 -9.01 -2.71
CA ASN A 66 12.28 -7.63 -2.24
C ASN A 66 11.56 -6.61 -3.13
N LEU A 67 11.54 -6.81 -4.44
CA LEU A 67 10.76 -5.99 -5.37
C LEU A 67 9.26 -6.08 -5.03
N ALA A 68 8.74 -7.28 -4.79
CA ALA A 68 7.35 -7.47 -4.37
C ALA A 68 7.04 -6.75 -3.05
N LEU A 69 7.96 -6.83 -2.08
CA LEU A 69 7.80 -6.15 -0.79
C LEU A 69 7.81 -4.62 -0.93
N MET A 70 8.67 -4.08 -1.79
CA MET A 70 8.71 -2.65 -2.05
C MET A 70 7.45 -2.17 -2.77
N LEU A 71 7.00 -2.90 -3.80
CA LEU A 71 5.73 -2.61 -4.48
C LEU A 71 4.50 -2.83 -3.61
N PHE A 72 4.58 -3.71 -2.60
CA PHE A 72 3.50 -3.89 -1.64
C PHE A 72 3.42 -2.70 -0.66
N ASN A 73 4.57 -2.20 -0.21
CA ASN A 73 4.61 -1.08 0.75
C ASN A 73 4.61 0.30 0.09
N GLY A 74 4.79 0.38 -1.23
CA GLY A 74 4.98 1.64 -1.94
C GLY A 74 6.33 2.30 -1.66
N LEU A 75 7.38 1.48 -1.51
CA LEU A 75 8.73 1.97 -1.32
C LEU A 75 9.39 2.26 -2.66
N GLY A 76 9.74 3.52 -2.88
CA GLY A 76 10.43 3.96 -4.09
C GLY A 76 9.56 3.97 -5.34
N ASP A 77 8.26 3.72 -5.20
CA ASP A 77 7.21 3.90 -6.20
C ASP A 77 5.86 3.74 -5.49
N TYR A 78 4.73 3.94 -6.17
CA TYR A 78 3.42 3.63 -5.62
C TYR A 78 3.24 2.15 -5.34
N PRO A 79 2.34 1.81 -4.41
CA PRO A 79 1.88 0.45 -4.30
C PRO A 79 1.35 -0.07 -5.65
N ASP A 80 1.83 -1.27 -6.02
CA ASP A 80 1.29 -2.07 -7.11
C ASP A 80 1.05 -3.47 -6.57
N PHE A 81 -0.12 -3.65 -5.96
CA PHE A 81 -0.45 -4.90 -5.27
C PHE A 81 -0.62 -6.08 -6.23
N GLU A 82 -1.03 -5.85 -7.48
CA GLU A 82 -1.18 -6.92 -8.47
C GLU A 82 0.19 -7.41 -8.92
N LEU A 83 1.13 -6.49 -9.22
CA LEU A 83 2.50 -6.85 -9.55
C LEU A 83 3.22 -7.45 -8.34
N ALA A 84 3.03 -6.90 -7.14
CA ALA A 84 3.59 -7.46 -5.90
C ALA A 84 3.12 -8.90 -5.68
N ARG A 85 1.81 -9.16 -5.79
CA ARG A 85 1.24 -10.51 -5.68
C ARG A 85 1.85 -11.47 -6.71
N LYS A 86 1.95 -11.05 -7.96
CA LYS A 86 2.58 -11.85 -9.03
C LYS A 86 4.03 -12.20 -8.69
N LEU A 87 4.82 -11.21 -8.27
CA LEU A 87 6.23 -11.40 -7.92
C LEU A 87 6.41 -12.27 -6.67
N PHE A 88 5.55 -12.14 -5.66
CA PHE A 88 5.53 -13.05 -4.51
C PHE A 88 5.22 -14.48 -4.94
N GLN A 89 4.25 -14.69 -5.83
CA GLN A 89 3.94 -16.02 -6.34
C GLN A 89 5.11 -16.63 -7.14
N GLU A 90 5.76 -15.83 -7.99
CA GLU A 90 6.95 -16.26 -8.73
C GLU A 90 8.11 -16.61 -7.78
N ALA A 91 8.38 -15.77 -6.79
CA ALA A 91 9.43 -16.02 -5.81
C ALA A 91 9.11 -17.26 -4.96
N LYS A 92 7.85 -17.46 -4.54
CA LYS A 92 7.38 -18.67 -3.84
C LYS A 92 7.60 -19.92 -4.68
N ASN A 93 7.19 -19.90 -5.95
CA ASN A 93 7.36 -21.03 -6.87
C ASN A 93 8.84 -21.37 -7.10
N ALA A 94 9.72 -20.37 -6.99
CA ALA A 94 11.16 -20.53 -7.04
C ALA A 94 11.81 -20.85 -5.68
N GLY A 95 11.02 -21.15 -4.64
CA GLY A 95 11.50 -21.63 -3.34
C GLY A 95 11.70 -20.57 -2.27
N HIS A 96 11.32 -19.31 -2.50
CA HIS A 96 11.38 -18.27 -1.45
C HIS A 96 10.27 -18.47 -0.41
N THR A 97 10.66 -18.71 0.85
CA THR A 97 9.75 -19.18 1.91
C THR A 97 8.96 -18.06 2.61
N ARG A 98 9.39 -16.80 2.52
CA ARG A 98 8.70 -15.67 3.20
C ARG A 98 7.55 -15.05 2.40
N CYS A 99 7.22 -15.60 1.24
CA CYS A 99 6.14 -15.10 0.39
C CYS A 99 4.76 -15.45 0.96
N ASP A 100 4.66 -16.55 1.70
CA ASP A 100 3.39 -17.09 2.21
C ASP A 100 2.67 -16.09 3.10
N GLU A 101 3.39 -15.39 3.98
CA GLU A 101 2.82 -14.38 4.86
C GLU A 101 2.03 -13.31 4.07
N PHE A 102 2.60 -12.78 3.00
CA PHE A 102 1.98 -11.72 2.19
C PHE A 102 0.87 -12.25 1.28
N LEU A 103 1.07 -13.42 0.68
CA LEU A 103 0.08 -14.04 -0.19
C LEU A 103 -1.16 -14.47 0.60
N SER A 104 -0.97 -15.11 1.76
CA SER A 104 -2.08 -15.49 2.66
C SER A 104 -2.82 -14.26 3.17
N PHE A 105 -2.10 -13.21 3.59
CA PHE A 105 -2.73 -11.94 3.98
C PHE A 105 -3.61 -11.36 2.87
N MET A 106 -3.07 -11.23 1.64
CA MET A 106 -3.83 -10.68 0.52
C MET A 106 -5.05 -11.54 0.17
N GLN A 107 -4.87 -12.86 0.18
CA GLN A 107 -5.95 -13.82 -0.09
C GLN A 107 -7.06 -13.73 0.96
N GLU A 108 -6.73 -13.73 2.25
CA GLU A 108 -7.70 -13.65 3.33
C GLU A 108 -8.53 -12.37 3.25
N VAL A 109 -7.87 -11.24 2.97
CA VAL A 109 -8.55 -9.96 2.78
C VAL A 109 -9.49 -10.01 1.57
N ASP A 110 -9.03 -10.52 0.43
CA ASP A 110 -9.85 -10.63 -0.78
C ASP A 110 -11.06 -11.56 -0.54
N GLU A 111 -10.88 -12.66 0.17
CA GLU A 111 -11.95 -13.57 0.59
C GLU A 111 -13.00 -12.86 1.46
N ILE A 112 -12.56 -12.09 2.45
CA ILE A 112 -13.45 -11.32 3.33
C ILE A 112 -14.26 -10.29 2.54
N MET A 113 -13.59 -9.61 1.61
CA MET A 113 -14.23 -8.61 0.77
C MET A 113 -15.18 -9.20 -0.26
N ALA A 114 -15.01 -10.47 -0.62
CA ALA A 114 -15.94 -11.19 -1.49
C ALA A 114 -17.22 -11.67 -0.77
N MET A 115 -17.29 -11.60 0.56
CA MET A 115 -18.47 -12.03 1.32
C MET A 115 -19.65 -11.09 1.12
N ASN A 116 -20.86 -11.67 1.05
CA ASN A 116 -22.10 -10.89 0.92
C ASN A 116 -22.45 -10.10 2.21
N ASN A 117 -22.20 -10.68 3.40
CA ASN A 117 -22.48 -10.07 4.70
C ASN A 117 -21.26 -10.15 5.65
N PRO A 118 -20.17 -9.40 5.37
CA PRO A 118 -18.95 -9.52 6.16
C PRO A 118 -19.15 -9.13 7.64
N HIS A 119 -20.03 -8.18 7.94
CA HIS A 119 -20.28 -7.62 9.29
C HIS A 119 -20.79 -8.62 10.35
N GLN A 120 -21.09 -9.87 9.98
CA GLN A 120 -21.58 -10.91 10.90
C GLN A 120 -20.63 -12.13 10.98
N SER A 121 -19.36 -11.96 10.61
CA SER A 121 -18.39 -13.06 10.53
C SER A 121 -17.16 -12.81 11.39
N THR A 122 -16.65 -13.86 12.05
CA THR A 122 -15.37 -13.82 12.79
C THR A 122 -14.20 -13.38 11.90
N LYS A 123 -14.27 -13.66 10.59
CA LYS A 123 -13.26 -13.20 9.63
C LYS A 123 -13.25 -11.66 9.51
N ARG A 124 -14.41 -10.99 9.64
CA ARG A 124 -14.47 -9.52 9.66
C ARG A 124 -13.90 -8.94 10.94
N ASP A 125 -14.10 -9.58 12.09
CA ASP A 125 -13.46 -9.14 13.35
C ASP A 125 -11.93 -9.19 13.21
N ILE A 126 -11.40 -10.26 12.60
CA ILE A 126 -9.97 -10.39 12.28
C ILE A 126 -9.53 -9.27 11.33
N PHE A 127 -10.31 -8.96 10.30
CA PHE A 127 -10.02 -7.85 9.39
C PHE A 127 -9.94 -6.51 10.12
N ILE A 128 -10.89 -6.21 11.02
CA ILE A 128 -10.91 -4.96 11.79
C ILE A 128 -9.67 -4.88 12.69
N GLU A 129 -9.33 -5.95 13.39
CA GLU A 129 -8.13 -6.00 14.24
C GLU A 129 -6.85 -5.86 13.40
N ASN A 130 -6.76 -6.54 12.25
CA ASN A 130 -5.62 -6.39 11.33
C ASN A 130 -5.49 -4.96 10.80
N THR A 131 -6.60 -4.29 10.51
CA THR A 131 -6.62 -2.90 10.05
C THR A 131 -6.12 -1.95 11.12
N LYS A 132 -6.54 -2.17 12.37
CA LYS A 132 -6.03 -1.46 13.54
C LYS A 132 -4.53 -1.69 13.73
N GLN A 133 -4.05 -2.94 13.67
CA GLN A 133 -2.61 -3.23 13.81
C GLN A 133 -1.80 -2.59 12.67
N ALA A 134 -2.31 -2.61 11.44
CA ALA A 134 -1.67 -1.95 10.30
C ALA A 134 -1.58 -0.42 10.49
N TYR A 135 -2.61 0.21 11.05
CA TYR A 135 -2.59 1.64 11.41
C TYR A 135 -1.52 1.95 12.47
N LEU A 136 -1.40 1.12 13.51
CA LEU A 136 -0.37 1.30 14.55
C LEU A 136 1.05 1.18 13.96
N ASN A 137 1.26 0.26 13.02
CA ASN A 137 2.55 0.08 12.38
C ASN A 137 2.96 1.27 11.51
N ILE A 138 2.01 1.95 10.86
CA ILE A 138 2.26 3.21 10.15
C ILE A 138 2.78 4.27 11.12
N SER A 139 2.17 4.41 12.30
CA SER A 139 2.57 5.44 13.27
C SER A 139 4.04 5.28 13.73
N LEU A 140 4.56 4.06 13.66
CA LEU A 140 5.95 3.75 13.99
C LEU A 140 6.89 3.88 12.78
N TYR A 141 6.42 3.55 11.57
CA TYR A 141 7.21 3.58 10.34
C TYR A 141 6.36 3.92 9.10
N PRO A 142 5.99 5.20 8.89
CA PRO A 142 4.92 5.59 7.97
C PRO A 142 5.12 5.14 6.53
N GLU A 143 6.34 5.26 6.01
CA GLU A 143 6.64 4.97 4.60
C GLU A 143 6.94 3.47 4.35
N THR A 144 7.36 2.73 5.38
CA THR A 144 7.87 1.35 5.21
C THR A 144 6.87 0.26 5.57
N GLN A 145 5.76 0.62 6.23
CA GLN A 145 4.74 -0.29 6.74
C GLN A 145 3.31 0.04 6.27
N ALA A 146 3.14 1.04 5.39
CA ALA A 146 1.81 1.47 4.95
C ALA A 146 1.07 0.46 4.07
N GLY A 147 1.79 -0.48 3.42
CA GLY A 147 1.22 -1.39 2.43
C GLY A 147 0.02 -2.19 2.93
N ARG A 148 0.10 -2.75 4.14
CA ARG A 148 -1.01 -3.51 4.73
C ARG A 148 -2.24 -2.65 4.95
N PHE A 149 -2.05 -1.46 5.50
CA PHE A 149 -3.15 -0.53 5.77
C PHE A 149 -3.79 -0.05 4.47
N ILE A 150 -2.99 0.40 3.51
CA ILE A 150 -3.44 0.80 2.18
C ILE A 150 -4.23 -0.34 1.52
N TYR A 151 -3.72 -1.57 1.57
CA TYR A 151 -4.39 -2.74 1.02
C TYR A 151 -5.75 -3.02 1.67
N LEU A 152 -5.81 -3.05 3.01
CA LEU A 152 -7.05 -3.30 3.77
C LEU A 152 -8.11 -2.25 3.45
N ILE A 153 -7.73 -0.98 3.56
CA ILE A 153 -8.65 0.16 3.39
C ILE A 153 -9.12 0.26 1.94
N SER A 154 -8.21 0.15 0.97
CA SER A 154 -8.59 0.19 -0.46
C SER A 154 -9.55 -0.94 -0.82
N ARG A 155 -9.36 -2.16 -0.30
CA ARG A 155 -10.25 -3.29 -0.56
C ARG A 155 -11.62 -3.13 0.12
N ASP A 156 -11.68 -2.54 1.31
CA ASP A 156 -12.96 -2.23 1.96
C ASP A 156 -13.74 -1.16 1.21
N ILE A 157 -13.08 -0.08 0.80
CA ILE A 157 -13.72 0.97 -0.02
C ILE A 157 -14.17 0.39 -1.36
N LEU A 158 -13.30 -0.32 -2.08
CA LEU A 158 -13.67 -0.97 -3.35
C LEU A 158 -14.88 -1.90 -3.21
N ARG A 159 -15.01 -2.61 -2.07
CA ARG A 159 -16.20 -3.42 -1.76
C ARG A 159 -17.45 -2.54 -1.65
N GLN A 160 -17.38 -1.43 -0.92
CA GLN A 160 -18.51 -0.51 -0.73
C GLN A 160 -18.91 0.19 -2.05
N LEU A 161 -17.95 0.47 -2.91
CA LEU A 161 -18.14 1.10 -4.22
C LEU A 161 -18.67 0.13 -5.30
N ARG A 162 -18.76 -1.18 -5.03
CA ARG A 162 -19.08 -2.20 -6.07
C ARG A 162 -20.35 -1.86 -6.84
N ASN A 163 -20.19 -1.82 -8.16
CA ASN A 163 -21.28 -1.63 -9.13
C ASN A 163 -22.08 -0.32 -8.98
N ASN A 164 -21.60 0.64 -8.19
CA ASN A 164 -22.24 1.94 -8.01
C ASN A 164 -21.37 3.06 -8.58
N HIS A 165 -21.51 3.32 -9.87
CA HIS A 165 -20.72 4.32 -10.61
C HIS A 165 -20.87 5.73 -10.03
N GLN A 166 -22.06 6.09 -9.53
CA GLN A 166 -22.28 7.40 -8.92
C GLN A 166 -21.52 7.51 -7.59
N LEU A 167 -21.56 6.47 -6.76
CA LEU A 167 -20.84 6.48 -5.49
C LEU A 167 -19.32 6.54 -5.68
N VAL A 168 -18.79 5.89 -6.72
CA VAL A 168 -17.38 6.05 -7.12
C VAL A 168 -17.11 7.53 -7.47
N LYS A 169 -18.03 8.17 -8.22
CA LYS A 169 -17.95 9.58 -8.63
C LYS A 169 -17.88 10.50 -7.44
N ASP A 170 -18.80 10.30 -6.52
CA ASP A 170 -18.90 11.09 -5.31
C ASP A 170 -17.63 10.91 -4.47
N PHE A 171 -17.17 9.66 -4.26
CA PHE A 171 -15.93 9.37 -3.52
C PHE A 171 -14.72 10.11 -4.08
N ILE A 172 -14.39 9.91 -5.37
CA ILE A 172 -13.17 10.48 -5.95
C ILE A 172 -13.26 12.01 -6.03
N SER A 173 -14.43 12.56 -6.40
CA SER A 173 -14.62 14.01 -6.50
C SER A 173 -14.48 14.68 -5.14
N ASN A 174 -15.06 14.07 -4.10
CA ASN A 174 -14.95 14.52 -2.73
C ASN A 174 -13.49 14.48 -2.26
N GLU A 175 -12.81 13.34 -2.41
CA GLU A 175 -11.41 13.18 -2.02
C GLU A 175 -10.50 14.24 -2.66
N LEU A 176 -10.61 14.44 -3.96
CA LEU A 176 -9.79 15.40 -4.69
C LEU A 176 -10.14 16.85 -4.33
N ALA A 177 -11.42 17.15 -4.05
CA ALA A 177 -11.82 18.45 -3.53
C ALA A 177 -11.24 18.72 -2.13
N ALA A 178 -11.28 17.76 -1.20
CA ALA A 178 -10.65 17.94 0.12
C ALA A 178 -9.15 18.17 0.03
N MET A 179 -8.45 17.43 -0.84
CA MET A 179 -7.03 17.69 -1.07
C MET A 179 -6.82 19.12 -1.58
N HIS A 180 -7.61 19.54 -2.58
CA HIS A 180 -7.52 20.86 -3.21
C HIS A 180 -7.76 22.03 -2.23
N PHE A 181 -8.87 22.00 -1.50
CA PHE A 181 -9.28 23.10 -0.62
C PHE A 181 -8.65 23.05 0.77
N GLY A 182 -8.13 21.89 1.19
CA GLY A 182 -7.45 21.71 2.48
C GLY A 182 -6.03 22.28 2.53
N ASN A 183 -5.49 22.78 1.40
CA ASN A 183 -4.09 23.19 1.27
C ASN A 183 -3.14 22.04 1.66
N ASP A 184 -3.52 20.82 1.25
CA ASP A 184 -2.93 19.56 1.68
C ASP A 184 -1.70 19.20 0.81
N ILE A 185 -0.66 18.66 1.46
CA ILE A 185 0.58 18.18 0.83
C ILE A 185 0.28 17.10 -0.22
N SER A 186 -0.87 16.41 -0.09
CA SER A 186 -1.37 15.43 -1.05
C SER A 186 -1.51 15.96 -2.49
N ILE A 187 -1.90 17.22 -2.71
CA ILE A 187 -1.98 17.77 -4.08
C ILE A 187 -0.59 17.83 -4.69
N GLN A 188 0.38 18.36 -3.94
CA GLN A 188 1.75 18.49 -4.44
C GLN A 188 2.31 17.10 -4.74
N TYR A 189 2.04 16.14 -3.87
CA TYR A 189 2.38 14.74 -4.08
C TYR A 189 1.75 14.15 -5.35
N LEU A 190 0.44 14.32 -5.58
CA LEU A 190 -0.25 13.88 -6.81
C LEU A 190 0.24 14.60 -8.08
N LYS A 191 0.67 15.87 -7.96
CA LYS A 191 1.28 16.63 -9.05
C LYS A 191 2.67 16.12 -9.38
N ASP A 192 3.50 15.86 -8.36
CA ASP A 192 4.88 15.37 -8.52
C ASP A 192 4.94 14.02 -9.25
N ILE A 193 3.84 13.26 -9.20
CA ILE A 193 3.74 11.93 -9.80
C ILE A 193 2.87 11.87 -11.06
N GLY A 194 2.38 13.02 -11.54
CA GLY A 194 1.74 13.15 -12.85
C GLY A 194 0.31 12.64 -12.97
N GLU A 195 -0.34 12.23 -11.87
CA GLU A 195 -1.71 11.71 -11.88
C GLU A 195 -2.77 12.77 -11.50
N TYR A 196 -2.33 13.98 -11.12
CA TYR A 196 -3.25 15.07 -10.86
C TYR A 196 -3.82 15.63 -12.17
N GLN A 197 -5.12 15.46 -12.39
CA GLN A 197 -5.84 16.08 -13.49
C GLN A 197 -6.57 17.34 -13.00
N GLU A 198 -6.17 18.51 -13.51
CA GLU A 198 -6.79 19.81 -13.15
C GLU A 198 -8.25 19.94 -13.63
N ASN A 199 -8.66 19.14 -14.62
CA ASN A 199 -9.93 19.30 -15.34
C ASN A 199 -11.12 18.51 -14.75
N ILE A 200 -11.03 18.02 -13.51
CA ILE A 200 -12.15 17.32 -12.88
C ILE A 200 -13.28 18.34 -12.69
N LEU A 201 -14.36 18.16 -13.45
CA LEU A 201 -15.53 19.05 -13.42
C LEU A 201 -16.06 19.19 -11.99
N TRP A 202 -15.91 20.39 -11.43
CA TRP A 202 -16.33 20.82 -10.09
C TRP A 202 -17.85 20.98 -9.93
N ALA A 203 -18.62 20.33 -10.78
CA ALA A 203 -20.07 20.45 -10.83
C ALA A 203 -20.70 19.44 -9.86
N ASP A 204 -20.76 19.83 -8.59
CA ASP A 204 -21.79 19.49 -7.58
C ASP A 204 -21.28 19.50 -6.12
N SER A 205 -20.04 19.95 -5.85
CA SER A 205 -19.46 20.02 -4.50
C SER A 205 -20.00 21.18 -3.63
N MET A 206 -21.30 21.42 -3.61
CA MET A 206 -21.94 22.23 -2.56
C MET A 206 -22.36 21.34 -1.40
N ARG A 207 -21.41 20.76 -0.68
CA ARG A 207 -21.63 20.14 0.65
C ARG A 207 -20.33 19.76 1.37
N LEU A 208 -19.36 20.67 1.44
CA LEU A 208 -18.16 20.44 2.28
C LEU A 208 -17.98 21.62 3.24
N GLU A 209 -18.79 21.65 4.29
CA GLU A 209 -18.39 22.35 5.50
C GLU A 209 -17.25 21.55 6.15
N ARG A 210 -16.01 22.05 6.01
CA ARG A 210 -14.82 21.73 6.84
C ARG A 210 -14.80 20.31 7.45
N ASN A 211 -14.78 19.28 6.63
CA ASN A 211 -14.48 17.93 7.11
C ASN A 211 -13.21 17.45 6.40
N ASP A 212 -12.08 17.54 7.10
CA ASP A 212 -10.73 17.35 6.53
C ASP A 212 -10.43 15.88 6.16
N ASN A 213 -11.37 14.95 6.37
CA ASN A 213 -11.17 13.51 6.20
C ASN A 213 -12.34 12.90 5.39
N LEU A 214 -12.17 12.69 4.09
CA LEU A 214 -13.26 12.10 3.28
C LEU A 214 -13.19 10.57 3.21
N ILE A 215 -12.02 9.95 3.39
CA ILE A 215 -11.92 8.47 3.41
C ILE A 215 -12.74 7.92 4.57
N THR A 216 -12.80 8.65 5.68
CA THR A 216 -13.49 8.22 6.90
C THR A 216 -15.00 8.14 6.73
N GLU A 217 -15.58 8.89 5.78
CA GLU A 217 -17.01 8.78 5.44
C GLU A 217 -17.33 7.47 4.71
N PHE A 218 -16.31 6.88 4.07
CA PHE A 218 -16.38 5.61 3.35
C PHE A 218 -15.72 4.47 4.13
N LEU A 219 -15.30 4.71 5.37
CA LEU A 219 -14.91 3.65 6.28
C LEU A 219 -16.12 3.16 7.04
N ASP A 220 -16.23 1.85 7.17
CA ASP A 220 -17.18 1.25 8.10
C ASP A 220 -16.98 1.82 9.52
N ASN A 221 -18.08 2.11 10.22
CA ASN A 221 -18.07 2.73 11.54
C ASN A 221 -17.21 1.95 12.54
N ASP A 222 -17.19 0.62 12.50
CA ASP A 222 -16.40 -0.17 13.43
C ASP A 222 -14.91 -0.07 13.15
N ILE A 223 -14.51 0.00 11.87
CA ILE A 223 -13.12 0.26 11.47
C ILE A 223 -12.70 1.64 11.95
N TRP A 224 -13.48 2.67 11.59
CA TRP A 224 -13.15 4.06 11.90
C TRP A 224 -13.09 4.30 13.41
N LEU A 225 -14.10 3.86 14.15
CA LEU A 225 -14.13 4.01 15.61
C LEU A 225 -13.01 3.21 16.27
N SER A 226 -12.61 2.07 15.71
CA SER A 226 -11.44 1.33 16.20
C SER A 226 -10.17 2.15 16.02
N ILE A 227 -9.89 2.63 14.81
CA ILE A 227 -8.71 3.47 14.54
C ILE A 227 -8.70 4.71 15.44
N LEU A 228 -9.83 5.43 15.54
CA LEU A 228 -9.95 6.66 16.32
C LEU A 228 -9.73 6.42 17.82
N ARG A 229 -10.40 5.41 18.41
CA ARG A 229 -10.21 5.06 19.83
C ARG A 229 -8.77 4.70 20.15
N PHE A 230 -8.12 3.94 19.27
CA PHE A 230 -6.72 3.53 19.47
C PHE A 230 -5.72 4.67 19.27
N SER A 231 -6.05 5.66 18.45
CA SER A 231 -5.24 6.88 18.31
C SER A 231 -5.36 7.85 19.49
N GLU A 232 -6.10 7.51 20.56
CA GLU A 232 -6.45 8.44 21.65
C GLU A 232 -7.16 9.72 21.15
N ASN A 233 -7.91 9.61 20.04
CA ASN A 233 -8.46 10.73 19.27
C ASN A 233 -7.40 11.70 18.69
N ASN A 234 -6.13 11.29 18.65
CA ASN A 234 -5.00 12.02 18.10
C ASN A 234 -4.43 11.28 16.88
N LEU A 235 -5.11 11.42 15.76
CA LEU A 235 -4.63 10.89 14.48
C LEU A 235 -3.44 11.72 14.01
N ASP A 236 -2.30 11.08 13.75
CA ASP A 236 -1.21 11.72 13.04
C ASP A 236 -1.59 11.87 11.56
N ARG A 237 -2.25 12.99 11.28
CA ARG A 237 -2.86 13.28 9.98
C ARG A 237 -1.81 13.38 8.88
N GLN A 238 -0.57 13.78 9.19
CA GLN A 238 0.51 13.88 8.20
C GLN A 238 0.94 12.50 7.70
N ASN A 239 0.96 11.49 8.59
CA ASN A 239 1.32 10.11 8.22
C ASN A 239 0.25 9.39 7.38
N LEU A 240 -1.00 9.88 7.41
CA LEU A 240 -2.08 9.32 6.59
C LEU A 240 -2.15 9.93 5.19
N VAL A 241 -1.52 11.08 4.92
CA VAL A 241 -1.54 11.75 3.61
C VAL A 241 -1.06 10.81 2.50
N TYR A 242 0.09 10.17 2.70
CA TYR A 242 0.64 9.22 1.77
C TYR A 242 -0.30 8.02 1.55
N SER A 243 -0.78 7.43 2.65
CA SER A 243 -1.70 6.29 2.61
C SER A 243 -2.99 6.63 1.86
N ARG A 244 -3.55 7.81 2.11
CA ARG A 244 -4.75 8.35 1.45
C ARG A 244 -4.54 8.47 -0.06
N CYS A 245 -3.44 9.08 -0.50
CA CYS A 245 -3.11 9.21 -1.92
C CYS A 245 -3.00 7.84 -2.60
N CYS A 246 -2.34 6.88 -1.94
CA CYS A 246 -2.19 5.53 -2.45
C CYS A 246 -3.53 4.77 -2.53
N ILE A 247 -4.41 4.92 -1.53
CA ILE A 247 -5.75 4.32 -1.53
C ILE A 247 -6.56 4.84 -2.72
N ILE A 248 -6.51 6.14 -2.98
CA ILE A 248 -7.27 6.77 -4.07
C ILE A 248 -6.73 6.33 -5.43
N ASN A 249 -5.41 6.28 -5.59
CA ASN A 249 -4.79 5.75 -6.80
C ASN A 249 -5.23 4.29 -7.07
N GLU A 250 -5.25 3.44 -6.03
CA GLU A 250 -5.74 2.07 -6.15
C GLU A 250 -7.21 1.99 -6.60
N ILE A 251 -8.05 2.92 -6.15
CA ILE A 251 -9.45 2.99 -6.56
C ILE A 251 -9.53 3.44 -8.03
N ILE A 252 -8.84 4.50 -8.41
CA ILE A 252 -8.81 5.02 -9.79
C ILE A 252 -8.38 3.92 -10.78
N LYS A 253 -7.32 3.15 -10.47
CA LYS A 253 -6.84 2.03 -11.32
C LYS A 253 -7.90 0.97 -11.58
N LYS A 254 -8.85 0.75 -10.67
CA LYS A 254 -9.94 -0.22 -10.86
C LYS A 254 -11.10 0.33 -11.70
N TYR A 255 -11.12 1.63 -11.97
CA TYR A 255 -12.13 2.33 -12.80
C TYR A 255 -11.49 3.19 -13.91
N PRO A 256 -10.70 2.61 -14.83
CA PRO A 256 -9.86 3.36 -15.79
C PRO A 256 -10.64 4.05 -16.92
N ASN A 257 -11.90 3.68 -17.17
CA ASN A 257 -12.73 4.25 -18.24
C ASN A 257 -13.47 5.54 -17.83
N TRP A 258 -12.95 6.23 -16.82
CA TRP A 258 -13.53 7.48 -16.40
C TRP A 258 -13.02 8.62 -17.26
N ASP A 259 -13.95 9.18 -18.03
CA ASP A 259 -13.77 10.49 -18.62
C ASP A 259 -13.96 11.51 -17.47
N PHE A 260 -12.87 12.15 -17.06
CA PHE A 260 -12.92 13.26 -16.10
C PHE A 260 -13.45 14.56 -16.74
N LYS A 261 -13.90 14.49 -18.00
CA LYS A 261 -14.44 15.61 -18.79
C LYS A 261 -15.89 15.96 -18.48
#